data_AF-A0AA38VVY6-F1
#
_entry.id   AF-A0AA38VVY6-F1
#
_cell.length_a   1.000
_cell.length_b   1.000
_cell.length_c   1.000
_cell.angle_alpha   90.00
_cell.angle_beta   90.00
_cell.angle_gamma   90.00
#
_symmetry.space_group_name_H-M   'P 1'
#
loop_
_entity.id
_entity.type
_entity.pdbx_description
1 polymer ?
#
loop_
_entity_poly.entity_id
_entity_poly.type
_entity_poly.pdbx_seq_one_letter_code
_entity_poly.pdbx_strand_id
1 'polypeptide(L)'
;MNHTYKGVKGNSVKSNRTALKSKSMTQAPPNTVGGSALALHYANVVIVIEKLLHYPHLVGEEARDDLYQMLPTSLRLGLKKSLKSYGKDLAIFDAPLAHDWKDRLDGILAWLAPLAHNMIHWQNERNFEQHHIVSRTNVLLLQTLYFADRAKTEAAICELLVGLNYICRYEHQQNALLDCASSFDMDDCTDWQL
;
A
#
# COMPACT_ATOMS: atom_id res chain seq x y z
N MET A 1 -4.19 -74.84 -44.92
CA MET A 1 -3.21 -74.36 -43.92
C MET A 1 -2.98 -72.87 -44.11
N ASN A 2 -3.20 -72.12 -43.03
CA ASN A 2 -2.94 -70.69 -42.83
C ASN A 2 -1.41 -70.43 -42.90
N HIS A 3 -0.84 -69.27 -43.24
CA HIS A 3 -1.03 -67.93 -42.67
C HIS A 3 -0.38 -66.88 -43.60
N THR A 4 -1.00 -65.71 -43.76
CA THR A 4 -0.30 -64.49 -44.18
C THR A 4 -0.76 -63.36 -43.28
N TYR A 5 0.11 -62.91 -42.39
CA TYR A 5 -0.16 -61.82 -41.46
C TYR A 5 -0.10 -60.47 -42.20
N LYS A 6 -1.22 -59.75 -42.27
CA LYS A 6 -1.26 -58.31 -42.59
C LYS A 6 -1.18 -57.53 -41.27
N GLY A 7 -0.03 -56.91 -41.02
CA GLY A 7 0.17 -55.96 -39.92
C GLY A 7 -0.48 -54.60 -40.23
N VAL A 8 -1.30 -54.14 -39.30
CA VAL A 8 -2.11 -52.91 -39.34
C VAL A 8 -1.23 -51.66 -39.15
N LYS A 9 -1.36 -50.67 -40.03
CA LYS A 9 -0.78 -49.32 -39.85
C LYS A 9 -1.56 -48.60 -38.73
N GLY A 10 -0.88 -48.31 -37.62
CA GLY A 10 -1.40 -47.47 -36.55
C GLY A 10 -1.51 -46.01 -37.00
N ASN A 11 -2.73 -45.49 -37.06
CA ASN A 11 -2.96 -44.06 -37.23
C ASN A 11 -2.72 -43.34 -35.91
N SER A 12 -1.67 -42.52 -35.86
CA SER A 12 -1.41 -41.58 -34.76
C SER A 12 -2.46 -40.47 -34.81
N VAL A 13 -3.46 -40.56 -33.93
CA VAL A 13 -4.41 -39.49 -33.66
C VAL A 13 -3.66 -38.39 -32.92
N LYS A 14 -3.23 -37.36 -33.66
CA LYS A 14 -2.74 -36.11 -33.08
C LYS A 14 -3.92 -35.42 -32.40
N SER A 15 -4.03 -35.64 -31.08
CA SER A 15 -4.92 -34.90 -30.21
C SER A 15 -4.45 -33.45 -30.16
N ASN A 16 -4.98 -32.62 -31.06
CA ASN A 16 -4.93 -31.18 -30.92
C ASN A 16 -5.85 -30.81 -29.75
N ARG A 17 -5.31 -30.87 -28.53
CA ARG A 17 -5.88 -30.16 -27.39
C ARG A 17 -5.71 -28.67 -27.66
N THR A 18 -6.67 -28.09 -28.38
CA THR A 18 -6.92 -26.66 -28.31
C THR A 18 -7.27 -26.38 -26.86
N ALA A 19 -6.27 -25.86 -26.13
CA ALA A 19 -6.47 -25.32 -24.81
C ALA A 19 -7.50 -24.21 -24.94
N LEU A 20 -8.76 -24.56 -24.68
CA LEU A 20 -9.83 -23.62 -24.43
C LEU A 20 -9.35 -22.84 -23.21
N LYS A 21 -8.71 -21.68 -23.45
CA LYS A 21 -8.46 -20.68 -22.42
C LYS A 21 -9.81 -20.45 -21.79
N SER A 22 -10.02 -21.00 -20.60
CA SER A 22 -11.07 -20.56 -19.71
C SER A 22 -10.92 -19.05 -19.67
N LYS A 23 -11.87 -18.32 -20.26
CA LYS A 23 -12.06 -16.91 -19.96
C LYS A 23 -12.35 -16.90 -18.46
N SER A 24 -11.30 -16.81 -17.65
CA SER A 24 -11.44 -16.69 -16.21
C SER A 24 -12.30 -15.46 -15.98
N MET A 25 -13.40 -15.62 -15.27
CA MET A 25 -14.12 -14.51 -14.66
C MET A 25 -13.12 -13.49 -14.14
N THR A 26 -13.45 -12.21 -14.27
CA THR A 26 -12.75 -11.03 -13.71
C THR A 26 -11.41 -10.64 -14.34
N GLN A 27 -11.40 -10.15 -15.58
CA GLN A 27 -10.39 -9.16 -15.97
C GLN A 27 -10.94 -7.78 -15.62
N ALA A 28 -10.31 -7.12 -14.63
CA ALA A 28 -10.69 -5.75 -14.31
C ALA A 28 -10.28 -4.81 -15.47
N PRO A 29 -11.09 -3.80 -15.79
CA PRO A 29 -10.75 -2.82 -16.82
C PRO A 29 -9.38 -2.15 -16.59
N PRO A 30 -8.66 -1.74 -17.64
CA PRO A 30 -7.29 -1.21 -17.49
C PRO A 30 -7.20 0.08 -16.66
N ASN A 31 -8.30 0.84 -16.54
CA ASN A 31 -8.40 2.01 -15.66
C ASN A 31 -8.59 1.67 -14.18
N THR A 32 -8.68 0.38 -13.82
CA THR A 32 -8.71 -0.07 -12.42
C THR A 32 -7.32 -0.44 -11.93
N VAL A 33 -7.14 -0.47 -10.61
CA VAL A 33 -5.88 -0.85 -9.98
C VAL A 33 -5.52 -2.31 -10.30
N GLY A 34 -6.48 -3.23 -10.27
CA GLY A 34 -6.27 -4.64 -10.63
C GLY A 34 -5.99 -4.86 -12.11
N GLY A 35 -6.67 -4.13 -13.00
CA GLY A 35 -6.43 -4.18 -14.44
C GLY A 35 -5.06 -3.62 -14.85
N SER A 36 -4.50 -2.74 -14.03
CA SER A 36 -3.13 -2.23 -14.15
C SER A 36 -2.07 -3.08 -13.43
N ALA A 37 -2.45 -4.22 -12.84
CA ALA A 37 -1.55 -5.08 -12.05
C ALA A 37 -0.88 -4.38 -10.84
N LEU A 38 -1.53 -3.35 -10.27
CA LEU A 38 -0.99 -2.56 -9.16
C LEU A 38 -1.64 -2.89 -7.81
N ALA A 39 -2.66 -3.76 -7.77
CA ALA A 39 -3.51 -3.93 -6.59
C ALA A 39 -2.73 -4.37 -5.34
N LEU A 40 -1.87 -5.39 -5.46
CA LEU A 40 -1.05 -5.85 -4.36
C LEU A 40 -0.02 -4.80 -3.94
N HIS A 41 0.57 -4.12 -4.92
CA HIS A 41 1.61 -3.14 -4.68
C HIS A 41 1.06 -1.89 -3.97
N TYR A 42 -0.12 -1.40 -4.37
CA TYR A 42 -0.80 -0.30 -3.69
C TYR A 42 -1.31 -0.69 -2.32
N ALA A 43 -1.79 -1.93 -2.14
CA ALA A 43 -2.14 -2.42 -0.80
C ALA A 43 -0.95 -2.36 0.17
N ASN A 44 0.24 -2.80 -0.28
CA ASN A 44 1.45 -2.71 0.53
C ASN A 44 1.81 -1.26 0.89
N VAL A 45 1.74 -0.33 -0.07
CA VAL A 45 2.00 1.10 0.18
C VAL A 45 1.03 1.66 1.22
N VAL A 46 -0.27 1.39 1.09
CA VAL A 46 -1.29 1.84 2.05
C VAL A 46 -1.03 1.32 3.45
N ILE A 47 -0.72 0.01 3.59
CA ILE A 47 -0.43 -0.61 4.89
C ILE A 47 0.83 -0.04 5.52
N VAL A 48 1.87 0.24 4.74
CA VAL A 48 3.08 0.91 5.26
C VAL A 48 2.73 2.31 5.75
N ILE A 49 1.99 3.11 4.98
CA ILE A 49 1.58 4.45 5.40
C ILE A 49 0.74 4.40 6.69
N GLU A 50 -0.25 3.52 6.76
CA GLU A 50 -1.07 3.31 7.97
C GLU A 50 -0.19 3.02 9.20
N LYS A 51 0.80 2.12 9.08
CA LYS A 51 1.73 1.81 10.16
C LYS A 51 2.60 3.00 10.58
N LEU A 52 3.09 3.78 9.61
CA LEU A 52 3.90 4.96 9.90
C LEU A 52 3.08 6.05 10.59
N LEU A 53 1.79 6.19 10.25
CA LEU A 53 0.88 7.13 10.89
C LEU A 53 0.54 6.75 12.34
N HIS A 54 0.65 5.48 12.72
CA HIS A 54 0.52 5.07 14.13
C HIS A 54 1.68 5.56 15.00
N TYR A 55 2.88 5.74 14.42
CA TYR A 55 4.08 6.16 15.14
C TYR A 55 4.90 7.20 14.36
N PRO A 56 4.35 8.40 14.09
CA PRO A 56 4.99 9.36 13.17
C PRO A 56 6.33 9.89 13.69
N HIS A 57 6.48 10.01 15.01
CA HIS A 57 7.73 10.37 15.71
C HIS A 57 8.86 9.34 15.58
N LEU A 58 8.57 8.09 15.22
CA LEU A 58 9.59 7.05 14.97
C LEU A 58 10.02 6.98 13.50
N VAL A 59 9.42 7.80 12.64
CA VAL A 59 9.69 7.78 11.19
C VAL A 59 10.99 8.53 10.91
N GLY A 60 12.09 7.80 10.92
CA GLY A 60 13.40 8.29 10.50
C GLY A 60 13.59 8.38 8.99
N GLU A 61 14.76 8.86 8.60
CA GLU A 61 15.19 9.00 7.19
C GLU A 61 15.09 7.68 6.43
N GLU A 62 15.55 6.58 7.02
CA GLU A 62 15.55 5.25 6.38
C GLU A 62 14.14 4.76 6.05
N ALA A 63 13.20 4.86 7.01
CA ALA A 63 11.80 4.46 6.80
C ALA A 63 11.12 5.30 5.71
N ARG A 64 11.47 6.58 5.62
CA ARG A 64 11.00 7.47 4.57
C ARG A 64 11.57 7.06 3.21
N ASP A 65 12.87 6.81 3.13
CA ASP A 65 13.53 6.40 1.90
C ASP A 65 12.98 5.06 1.37
N ASP A 66 12.79 4.08 2.25
CA ASP A 66 12.16 2.80 1.92
C ASP A 66 10.75 3.00 1.34
N LEU A 67 9.94 3.86 1.98
CA LEU A 67 8.61 4.20 1.47
C LEU A 67 8.68 4.83 0.07
N TYR A 68 9.60 5.77 -0.18
CA TYR A 68 9.79 6.38 -1.50
C TYR A 68 10.26 5.36 -2.54
N GLN A 69 11.15 4.44 -2.17
CA GLN A 69 11.60 3.36 -3.05
C GLN A 69 10.46 2.41 -3.42
N MET A 70 9.52 2.17 -2.50
CA MET A 70 8.32 1.39 -2.76
C MET A 70 7.33 2.06 -3.73
N LEU A 71 7.38 3.37 -3.99
CA LEU A 71 6.39 4.02 -4.86
C LEU A 71 6.62 3.71 -6.35
N PRO A 72 5.62 3.28 -7.12
CA PRO A 72 5.69 3.21 -8.58
C PRO A 72 5.88 4.57 -9.21
N THR A 73 6.38 4.56 -10.44
CA THR A 73 6.59 5.78 -11.22
C THR A 73 5.33 6.65 -11.31
N SER A 74 4.13 6.07 -11.44
CA SER A 74 2.89 6.85 -11.49
C SER A 74 2.59 7.60 -10.19
N LEU A 75 2.76 6.93 -9.03
CA LEU A 75 2.60 7.57 -7.72
C LEU A 75 3.66 8.64 -7.48
N ARG A 76 4.92 8.40 -7.87
CA ARG A 76 5.99 9.42 -7.75
C ARG A 76 5.64 10.69 -8.55
N LEU A 77 5.08 10.54 -9.76
CA LEU A 77 4.65 11.66 -10.59
C LEU A 77 3.44 12.39 -9.98
N GLY A 78 2.43 11.65 -9.51
CA GLY A 78 1.25 12.20 -8.84
C GLY A 78 1.61 12.94 -7.55
N LEU A 79 2.54 12.38 -6.76
CA LEU A 79 3.04 12.98 -5.54
C LEU A 79 3.77 14.29 -5.82
N LYS A 80 4.65 14.33 -6.84
CA LYS A 80 5.33 15.57 -7.24
C LYS A 80 4.35 16.68 -7.64
N LYS A 81 3.23 16.32 -8.28
CA LYS A 81 2.16 17.28 -8.61
C LYS A 81 1.44 17.77 -7.34
N SER A 82 1.14 16.85 -6.42
CA SER A 82 0.45 17.16 -5.17
C SER A 82 1.31 18.03 -4.23
N LEU A 83 2.61 17.73 -4.09
CA LEU A 83 3.53 18.56 -3.30
C LEU A 83 3.60 20.00 -3.81
N LYS A 84 3.51 20.21 -5.13
CA LYS A 84 3.45 21.56 -5.71
C LYS A 84 2.16 22.30 -5.35
N SER A 85 1.02 21.62 -5.25
CA SER A 85 -0.24 22.26 -4.88
C SER A 85 -0.29 22.63 -3.40
N TYR A 86 0.27 21.78 -2.53
CA TYR A 86 0.29 21.99 -1.07
C TYR A 86 1.50 22.80 -0.58
N GLY A 87 2.32 23.36 -1.48
CA GLY A 87 3.61 23.96 -1.11
C GLY A 87 3.55 25.10 -0.10
N LYS A 88 2.45 25.86 -0.05
CA LYS A 88 2.26 26.93 0.95
C LYS A 88 1.84 26.38 2.30
N ASP A 89 0.95 25.39 2.32
CA ASP A 89 0.42 24.78 3.54
C ASP A 89 1.50 23.97 4.26
N LEU A 90 2.40 23.32 3.50
CA LEU A 90 3.54 22.56 4.03
C LEU A 90 4.65 23.43 4.64
N ALA A 91 4.55 24.76 4.56
CA ALA A 91 5.52 25.69 5.14
C ALA A 91 5.12 26.17 6.55
N ILE A 92 3.84 26.02 6.90
CA ILE A 92 3.28 26.43 8.19
C ILE A 92 3.23 25.19 9.08
N PHE A 93 3.81 25.24 10.28
CA PHE A 93 3.79 24.13 11.24
C PHE A 93 3.04 24.57 12.49
N ASP A 94 1.72 24.42 12.46
CA ASP A 94 0.87 24.71 13.61
C ASP A 94 0.00 23.50 14.00
N ALA A 95 -0.45 23.52 15.25
CA ALA A 95 -1.26 22.45 15.83
C ALA A 95 -2.63 22.29 15.15
N PRO A 96 -3.36 23.37 14.80
CA PRO A 96 -4.64 23.24 14.09
C PRO A 96 -4.48 22.55 12.73
N LEU A 97 -3.50 22.93 11.91
CA LEU A 97 -3.28 22.30 10.61
C LEU A 97 -2.83 20.83 10.77
N ALA A 98 -2.04 20.52 11.81
CA ALA A 98 -1.69 19.14 12.13
C ALA A 98 -2.92 18.30 12.49
N HIS A 99 -3.87 18.86 13.24
CA HIS A 99 -5.12 18.20 13.54
C HIS A 99 -5.97 17.97 12.29
N ASP A 100 -6.13 18.99 11.43
CA ASP A 100 -6.86 18.88 10.16
C ASP A 100 -6.26 17.80 9.25
N TRP A 101 -4.93 17.70 9.21
CA TRP A 101 -4.25 16.62 8.50
C TRP A 101 -4.55 15.26 9.10
N LYS A 102 -4.51 15.09 10.43
CA LYS A 102 -4.84 13.81 11.09
C LYS A 102 -6.26 13.37 10.75
N ASP A 103 -7.25 14.26 10.89
CA ASP A 103 -8.65 13.97 10.58
C ASP A 103 -8.86 13.59 9.12
N ARG A 104 -8.19 14.29 8.20
CA ARG A 104 -8.24 13.97 6.77
C ARG A 104 -7.62 12.60 6.46
N LEU A 105 -6.47 12.29 7.05
CA LEU A 105 -5.78 11.01 6.86
C LEU A 105 -6.62 9.85 7.40
N ASP A 106 -7.22 10.02 8.57
CA ASP A 106 -8.13 9.04 9.17
C ASP A 106 -9.36 8.82 8.29
N GLY A 107 -9.94 9.89 7.73
CA GLY A 107 -11.06 9.81 6.80
C GLY A 107 -10.72 9.02 5.52
N ILE A 108 -9.50 9.15 5.00
CA ILE A 108 -9.04 8.38 3.83
C ILE A 108 -8.79 6.92 4.22
N LEU A 109 -8.09 6.68 5.34
CA LEU A 109 -7.75 5.33 5.78
C LEU A 109 -8.98 4.51 6.19
N ALA A 110 -10.02 5.15 6.73
CA ALA A 110 -11.26 4.47 7.15
C ALA A 110 -11.89 3.61 6.04
N TRP A 111 -11.75 4.01 4.77
CA TRP A 111 -12.22 3.21 3.64
C TRP A 111 -11.10 2.53 2.86
N LEU A 112 -9.89 3.08 2.82
CA LEU A 112 -8.79 2.53 2.02
C LEU A 112 -8.05 1.39 2.72
N ALA A 113 -7.82 1.50 4.04
CA ALA A 113 -7.09 0.50 4.80
C ALA A 113 -7.78 -0.87 4.81
N PRO A 114 -9.11 -0.99 5.06
CA PRO A 114 -9.78 -2.29 5.01
C PRO A 114 -9.65 -2.98 3.65
N LEU A 115 -9.72 -2.23 2.55
CA LEU A 115 -9.55 -2.76 1.19
C LEU A 115 -8.11 -3.23 0.93
N ALA A 116 -7.11 -2.52 1.45
CA ALA A 116 -5.71 -2.90 1.37
C ALA A 116 -5.43 -4.18 2.16
N HIS A 117 -5.87 -4.27 3.41
CA HIS A 117 -5.74 -5.48 4.24
C HIS A 117 -6.40 -6.70 3.59
N ASN A 118 -7.64 -6.52 3.08
CA ASN A 118 -8.35 -7.57 2.35
C ASN A 118 -7.59 -8.02 1.10
N MET A 119 -6.91 -7.10 0.39
CA MET A 119 -6.08 -7.47 -0.77
C MET A 119 -4.89 -8.35 -0.37
N ILE A 120 -4.21 -8.04 0.75
CA ILE A 120 -3.11 -8.88 1.26
C ILE A 120 -3.62 -10.24 1.70
N HIS A 121 -4.71 -10.28 2.46
CA HIS A 121 -5.34 -11.52 2.92
C HIS A 121 -5.72 -12.41 1.74
N TRP A 122 -6.42 -11.83 0.76
CA TRP A 122 -6.84 -12.53 -0.45
C TRP A 122 -5.66 -13.09 -1.25
N GLN A 123 -4.56 -12.33 -1.36
CA GLN A 123 -3.35 -12.79 -2.04
C GLN A 123 -2.68 -13.93 -1.28
N ASN A 124 -2.62 -13.84 0.05
CA ASN A 124 -2.05 -14.89 0.90
C ASN A 124 -2.87 -16.18 0.80
N GLU A 125 -4.20 -16.11 0.93
CA GLU A 125 -5.10 -17.27 0.78
C GLU A 125 -4.89 -17.98 -0.55
N ARG A 126 -4.71 -17.26 -1.67
CA ARG A 126 -4.40 -17.88 -2.97
C ARG A 126 -3.03 -18.54 -3.04
N ASN A 127 -2.02 -18.03 -2.35
CA ASN A 127 -0.73 -18.70 -2.21
C ASN A 127 -0.84 -19.95 -1.31
N PHE A 128 -1.73 -19.93 -0.31
CA PHE A 128 -2.01 -21.04 0.61
C PHE A 128 -2.93 -22.12 0.02
N GLU A 129 -3.84 -21.80 -0.91
CA GLU A 129 -4.64 -22.80 -1.64
C GLU A 129 -3.78 -23.68 -2.56
N GLN A 130 -2.56 -23.25 -2.86
CA GLN A 130 -1.54 -24.09 -3.49
C GLN A 130 -0.85 -25.05 -2.49
N HIS A 131 -1.04 -24.87 -1.18
CA HIS A 131 -0.29 -25.56 -0.13
C HIS A 131 -1.09 -26.32 0.94
N HIS A 132 -2.33 -25.99 1.35
CA HIS A 132 -3.28 -26.88 2.09
C HIS A 132 -4.57 -26.13 2.50
N ILE A 133 -5.72 -26.83 2.51
CA ILE A 133 -7.07 -26.30 2.77
C ILE A 133 -7.34 -26.26 4.29
N VAL A 134 -7.28 -25.11 4.94
CA VAL A 134 -7.87 -24.92 6.29
C VAL A 134 -8.53 -23.54 6.40
N SER A 135 -9.82 -23.57 6.77
CA SER A 135 -10.69 -22.47 7.24
C SER A 135 -10.74 -21.20 6.39
N ARG A 136 -11.64 -21.20 5.39
CA ARG A 136 -11.89 -20.09 4.46
C ARG A 136 -12.78 -19.00 5.04
N THR A 137 -12.20 -17.85 5.35
CA THR A 137 -12.93 -16.57 5.34
C THR A 137 -12.76 -16.00 3.95
N ASN A 138 -13.59 -16.45 2.99
CA ASN A 138 -13.40 -16.06 1.58
C ASN A 138 -13.58 -14.55 1.41
N VAL A 139 -12.48 -13.79 1.30
CA VAL A 139 -12.52 -12.39 0.92
C VAL A 139 -12.90 -12.30 -0.57
N LEU A 140 -13.89 -11.47 -0.91
CA LEU A 140 -14.28 -11.27 -2.30
C LEU A 140 -13.35 -10.24 -2.97
N LEU A 141 -13.04 -10.41 -4.27
CA LEU A 141 -12.26 -9.43 -5.05
C LEU A 141 -12.86 -8.02 -5.03
N LEU A 142 -14.18 -7.90 -4.84
CA LEU A 142 -14.87 -6.61 -4.72
C LEU A 142 -14.59 -5.90 -3.39
N GLN A 143 -14.20 -6.65 -2.35
CA GLN A 143 -13.81 -6.14 -1.04
C GLN A 143 -12.32 -5.76 -0.98
N THR A 144 -11.62 -5.80 -2.10
CA THR A 144 -10.21 -5.42 -2.23
C THR A 144 -10.04 -4.24 -3.17
N LEU A 145 -8.81 -3.73 -3.29
CA LEU A 145 -8.46 -2.68 -4.26
C LEU A 145 -8.57 -3.13 -5.73
N TYR A 146 -8.86 -4.40 -6.02
CA TYR A 146 -8.76 -4.94 -7.38
C TYR A 146 -9.63 -4.20 -8.41
N PHE A 147 -10.85 -3.83 -8.05
CA PHE A 147 -11.76 -3.08 -8.94
C PHE A 147 -11.78 -1.58 -8.67
N ALA A 148 -10.94 -1.06 -7.78
CA ALA A 148 -10.88 0.36 -7.48
C ALA A 148 -10.42 1.16 -8.71
N ASP A 149 -10.98 2.36 -8.90
CA ASP A 149 -10.53 3.28 -9.93
C ASP A 149 -9.08 3.69 -9.64
N ARG A 150 -8.20 3.51 -10.62
CA ARG A 150 -6.77 3.74 -10.45
C ARG A 150 -6.46 5.20 -10.14
N ALA A 151 -7.05 6.13 -10.87
CA ALA A 151 -6.72 7.56 -10.72
C ALA A 151 -7.18 8.09 -9.36
N LYS A 152 -8.37 7.69 -8.90
CA LYS A 152 -8.88 8.04 -7.58
C LYS A 152 -8.04 7.42 -6.46
N THR A 153 -7.63 6.16 -6.63
CA THR A 153 -6.76 5.48 -5.66
C THR A 153 -5.39 6.14 -5.58
N GLU A 154 -4.77 6.45 -6.72
CA GLU A 154 -3.48 7.15 -6.77
C GLU A 154 -3.58 8.54 -6.12
N ALA A 155 -4.66 9.30 -6.37
CA ALA A 155 -4.89 10.59 -5.72
C ALA A 155 -5.00 10.47 -4.19
N ALA A 156 -5.79 9.51 -3.70
CA ALA A 156 -5.92 9.26 -2.26
C ALA A 156 -4.58 8.87 -1.61
N ILE A 157 -3.80 8.00 -2.25
CA ILE A 157 -2.45 7.63 -1.77
C ILE A 157 -1.52 8.84 -1.78
N CYS A 158 -1.57 9.70 -2.80
CA CYS A 158 -0.79 10.94 -2.82
C CYS A 158 -1.16 11.88 -1.67
N GLU A 159 -2.44 12.02 -1.34
CA GLU A 159 -2.89 12.80 -0.18
C GLU A 159 -2.36 12.21 1.14
N LEU A 160 -2.42 10.87 1.28
CA LEU A 160 -1.84 10.18 2.43
C LEU A 160 -0.35 10.46 2.59
N LEU A 161 0.41 10.42 1.49
CA LEU A 161 1.85 10.67 1.49
C LEU A 161 2.20 12.12 1.85
N VAL A 162 1.42 13.09 1.34
CA VAL A 162 1.61 14.51 1.68
C VAL A 162 1.32 14.76 3.16
N GLY A 163 0.20 14.22 3.66
CA GLY A 163 -0.16 14.36 5.07
C GLY A 163 0.80 13.66 6.01
N LEU A 164 1.23 12.43 5.69
CA LEU A 164 2.27 11.72 6.45
C LEU A 164 3.55 12.56 6.54
N ASN A 165 4.03 13.11 5.41
CA ASN A 165 5.20 13.98 5.41
C ASN A 165 5.02 15.22 6.30
N TYR A 166 3.82 15.82 6.31
CA TYR A 166 3.52 16.93 7.20
C TYR A 166 3.56 16.52 8.67
N ILE A 167 2.83 15.46 9.04
CA ILE A 167 2.73 14.98 10.44
C ILE A 167 4.09 14.56 10.98
N CYS A 168 4.89 13.83 10.20
CA CYS A 168 6.25 13.46 10.60
C CYS A 168 7.10 14.70 10.89
N ARG A 169 7.11 15.70 9.99
CA ARG A 169 7.87 16.94 10.22
C ARG A 169 7.38 17.70 11.45
N TYR A 170 6.06 17.80 11.63
CA TYR A 170 5.46 18.47 12.78
C TYR A 170 5.86 17.79 14.11
N GLU A 171 5.74 16.47 14.23
CA GLU A 171 6.09 15.75 15.46
C GLU A 171 7.59 15.81 15.77
N HIS A 172 8.46 15.71 14.76
CA HIS A 172 9.90 15.88 14.96
C HIS A 172 10.26 17.28 15.46
N GLN A 173 9.60 18.32 14.94
CA GLN A 173 9.81 19.69 15.41
C GLN A 173 9.33 19.88 16.85
N GLN A 174 8.18 19.30 17.22
CA GLN A 174 7.67 19.35 18.60
C GLN A 174 8.60 18.62 19.57
N ASN A 175 9.09 17.43 19.21
CA ASN A 175 10.03 16.67 20.03
C ASN A 175 11.34 17.43 20.25
N ALA A 176 11.90 18.04 19.19
CA ALA A 176 13.10 18.85 19.31
C ALA A 176 12.91 20.06 20.24
N LEU A 177 11.74 20.71 20.20
CA LEU A 177 11.42 21.83 21.11
C LEU A 177 11.30 21.37 22.57
N LEU A 178 10.70 20.20 22.82
CA LEU A 178 10.59 19.60 24.15
C LEU A 178 11.97 19.22 24.70
N ASP A 179 12.83 18.61 23.88
CA ASP A 179 14.20 18.26 24.25
C ASP A 179 15.00 19.52 24.63
N CYS A 180 14.90 20.59 23.83
CA CYS A 180 15.53 21.87 24.15
C CYS A 180 14.99 22.49 25.46
N ALA A 181 13.68 22.42 25.72
CA ALA A 181 13.11 22.92 26.98
C ALA A 181 13.62 22.12 28.19
N SER A 182 13.68 20.79 28.07
CA SER A 182 14.19 19.92 29.14
C SER A 182 15.68 20.12 29.45
N SER A 183 16.45 20.63 28.47
CA SER A 183 17.86 20.98 28.63
C SER A 183 18.07 22.24 29.49
N PHE A 184 17.11 23.16 29.57
CA PHE A 184 17.24 24.38 30.38
C PHE A 184 16.89 24.16 31.85
N ASP A 185 16.16 23.09 32.19
CA ASP A 185 15.80 22.76 33.57
C ASP A 185 16.94 22.03 34.34
N MET A 186 18.10 21.82 33.71
CA MET A 186 19.28 21.15 34.30
C MET A 186 20.43 22.09 34.68
N ASP A 187 20.25 23.42 34.63
CA ASP A 187 21.29 24.40 35.01
C ASP A 187 20.90 25.32 36.19
N ASP A 188 19.75 25.09 36.86
CA ASP A 188 19.36 25.82 38.08
C ASP A 188 19.44 24.94 39.35
N CYS A 189 20.52 24.17 39.48
CA CYS A 189 20.87 23.45 40.72
C CYS A 189 22.35 23.65 41.09
N THR A 190 22.83 24.88 41.04
CA THR A 190 24.00 25.28 41.83
C THR A 190 23.79 26.66 42.41
N ASP A 191 22.95 26.76 43.43
CA ASP A 191 23.26 27.65 44.56
C ASP A 191 22.42 27.27 45.77
N TRP A 192 22.99 27.50 46.95
CA TRP A 192 22.46 27.23 48.30
C TRP A 192 22.75 25.84 48.88
N GLN A 193 24.01 25.63 49.27
CA GLN A 193 24.27 25.30 50.67
C GLN A 193 25.62 25.91 51.12
N LEU A 194 25.49 26.83 52.09
CA LEU A 194 26.56 27.45 52.89
C LEU A 194 27.47 26.39 53.56
#